data_AF-A0A317HKM2-F1
#
_entry.id   AF-A0A317HKM2-F1
#
_cell.length_a   1.000
_cell.length_b   1.000
_cell.length_c   1.000
_cell.angle_alpha   90.00
_cell.angle_beta   90.00
_cell.angle_gamma   90.00
#
_symmetry.space_group_name_H-M   'P 1'
#
loop_
_entity.id
_entity.type
_entity.pdbx_description
1 polymer ?
#
loop_
_entity_poly.entity_id
_entity_poly.type
_entity_poly.pdbx_seq_one_letter_code
_entity_poly.pdbx_strand_id
1 'polypeptide(L)' 'MERKTISIMKACELVGVSRRTIYNWLSSGKIEYVRTAGGSVRIFVDTLWRDPHREEPAQVVESTWQAEGRNRA' A
#
# COMPACT_ATOMS: atom_id res chain seq x y z
N MET A 1 -9.10 17.35 -3.35
CA MET A 1 -8.81 17.16 -1.91
C MET A 1 -7.53 16.36 -1.78
N GLU A 2 -6.66 16.71 -0.84
CA GLU A 2 -5.45 15.94 -0.54
C GLU A 2 -5.84 14.62 0.16
N ARG A 3 -5.36 13.47 -0.34
CA ARG A 3 -5.63 12.17 0.27
C ARG A 3 -4.80 12.01 1.54
N LYS A 4 -5.46 11.72 2.66
CA LYS A 4 -4.80 11.52 3.95
C LYS A 4 -4.02 10.21 3.97
N THR A 5 -2.76 10.27 4.41
CA THR A 5 -1.94 9.08 4.63
C THR A 5 -1.55 8.89 6.09
N ILE A 6 -1.29 7.65 6.49
CA ILE A 6 -0.87 7.27 7.85
C ILE A 6 0.28 6.24 7.82
N SER A 7 0.96 6.08 8.96
CA SER A 7 2.00 5.04 9.12
C SER A 7 1.38 3.65 9.24
N ILE A 8 2.20 2.62 9.02
CA ILE A 8 1.80 1.20 9.23
C ILE A 8 1.31 0.97 10.66
N MET A 9 2.00 1.53 11.65
CA MET A 9 1.60 1.38 13.06
C MET A 9 0.22 1.97 13.31
N LYS A 10 -0.04 3.17 12.77
CA LYS A 10 -1.36 3.79 12.92
C LYS A 10 -2.44 3.02 12.19
N ALA A 11 -2.13 2.42 11.05
CA ALA A 11 -3.07 1.53 10.34
C ALA A 11 -3.41 0.30 11.19
N CYS A 12 -2.41 -0.34 11.83
CA CYS A 12 -2.63 -1.47 12.72
C CYS A 12 -3.59 -1.13 13.87
N GLU A 13 -3.36 0.01 14.53
CA GLU A 13 -4.22 0.51 15.60
C GLU A 13 -5.65 0.78 15.11
N LEU A 14 -5.78 1.37 13.92
CA LEU A 14 -7.06 1.86 13.41
C LEU A 14 -7.98 0.70 12.95
N VAL A 15 -7.43 -0.32 12.29
CA VAL A 15 -8.22 -1.49 11.85
C VAL A 15 -8.15 -2.70 12.79
N GLY A 16 -7.35 -2.62 13.86
CA GLY A 16 -7.24 -3.70 14.85
C GLY A 16 -6.56 -4.97 14.33
N VAL A 17 -5.64 -4.86 13.37
CA VAL A 17 -4.92 -6.01 12.79
C VAL A 17 -3.42 -5.97 13.03
N SER A 18 -2.77 -7.12 12.89
CA SER A 18 -1.31 -7.22 13.01
C SER A 18 -0.58 -6.49 11.87
N ARG A 19 0.68 -6.08 12.12
CA ARG A 19 1.57 -5.57 11.06
C ARG A 19 1.70 -6.53 9.88
N ARG A 20 1.74 -7.85 10.16
CA ARG A 20 1.82 -8.87 9.12
C ARG A 20 0.60 -8.83 8.20
N THR A 21 -0.58 -8.61 8.76
CA THR A 21 -1.82 -8.46 7.98
C THR A 21 -1.75 -7.23 7.07
N ILE A 22 -1.27 -6.09 7.59
CA ILE A 22 -1.05 -4.88 6.78
C ILE A 22 -0.05 -5.14 5.64
N TYR A 23 1.08 -5.80 5.92
CA TYR A 23 2.04 -6.15 4.86
C TYR A 23 1.45 -7.09 3.82
N ASN A 24 0.65 -8.07 4.23
CA ASN A 24 -0.04 -8.96 3.30
C ASN A 24 -1.03 -8.19 2.42
N TRP A 25 -1.70 -7.16 2.95
CA TRP A 25 -2.59 -6.30 2.15
C TRP A 25 -1.82 -5.43 1.18
N LEU A 26 -0.69 -4.85 1.59
CA LEU A 26 0.20 -4.09 0.71
C LEU A 26 0.74 -4.98 -0.43
N SER A 27 1.22 -6.19 -0.10
CA SER A 27 1.78 -7.11 -1.09
C SER A 27 0.74 -7.72 -2.03
N SER A 28 -0.53 -7.77 -1.60
CA SER A 28 -1.65 -8.24 -2.44
C SER A 28 -2.41 -7.10 -3.13
N GLY A 29 -1.96 -5.85 -3.00
CA GLY A 29 -2.61 -4.68 -3.62
C GLY A 29 -3.99 -4.35 -3.04
N LYS A 30 -4.34 -4.88 -1.87
CA LYS A 30 -5.65 -4.63 -1.23
C LYS A 30 -5.81 -3.21 -0.69
N ILE A 31 -4.69 -2.52 -0.44
CA ILE A 31 -4.65 -1.15 0.07
C ILE A 31 -3.57 -0.38 -0.69
N GLU A 32 -3.79 0.91 -0.89
CA GLU A 32 -2.85 1.77 -1.61
C GLU A 32 -1.87 2.44 -0.65
N TYR A 33 -0.66 2.68 -1.13
CA TYR A 33 0.38 3.36 -0.36
C TYR A 33 1.33 4.15 -1.26
N VAL A 34 2.06 5.08 -0.65
CA VAL A 34 3.20 5.75 -1.26
C VAL A 34 4.45 5.52 -0.41
N ARG A 35 5.62 5.60 -1.04
CA ARG A 35 6.90 5.69 -0.33
C ARG A 35 7.35 7.14 -0.31
N THR A 36 7.77 7.62 0.86
CA THR A 36 8.41 8.94 0.97
C THR A 36 9.81 8.89 0.36
N ALA A 37 10.41 10.05 0.09
CA ALA A 37 11.81 10.14 -0.37
C ALA A 37 12.81 9.42 0.58
N GLY A 38 12.47 9.27 1.86
CA GLY A 38 13.23 8.48 2.84
C GLY A 38 12.83 7.00 2.93
N GLY A 39 12.06 6.47 1.97
CA GLY A 39 11.68 5.05 1.87
C GLY A 39 10.56 4.60 2.82
N SER A 40 10.06 5.49 3.69
CA SER A 40 8.99 5.16 4.64
C SER A 40 7.66 4.97 3.91
N VAL A 41 6.92 3.93 4.29
CA VAL A 41 5.60 3.62 3.73
C VAL A 41 4.52 4.50 4.37
N ARG A 42 3.65 5.06 3.53
CA ARG A 42 2.49 5.87 3.90
C ARG A 42 1.25 5.30 3.25
N ILE A 43 0.31 4.82 4.05
CA ILE A 43 -0.90 4.14 3.59
C ILE A 43 -2.02 5.15 3.46
N PHE A 44 -2.78 5.11 2.35
CA PHE A 44 -3.95 5.96 2.19
C PHE A 44 -5.13 5.45 3.02
N VAL A 45 -5.66 6.33 3.88
CA VAL A 45 -6.69 5.98 4.87
C VAL A 45 -7.99 5.52 4.21
N ASP A 46 -8.35 6.10 3.07
CA ASP A 46 -9.55 5.79 2.29
C ASP A 46 -9.55 4.36 1.72
N THR A 47 -8.38 3.76 1.50
CA THR A 47 -8.25 2.38 1.02
C THR A 47 -8.16 1.34 2.12
N LEU A 48 -7.94 1.77 3.37
CA LEU A 48 -7.68 0.85 4.48
C LEU A 48 -8.94 0.11 4.93
N TRP A 49 -10.09 0.72 4.71
CA TRP A 49 -11.39 0.12 4.99
C TRP A 49 -11.84 -0.67 3.76
N ARG A 50 -12.09 -1.95 3.98
CA ARG A 50 -12.71 -2.81 2.97
C ARG A 50 -14.18 -2.44 2.93
N ASP A 51 -14.61 -1.77 1.86
CA ASP A 51 -16.03 -1.73 1.54
C ASP A 51 -16.43 -3.15 1.07
N PRO A 52 -17.35 -3.85 1.75
CA PRO A 52 -17.80 -5.17 1.32
C PRO A 52 -18.48 -5.15 -0.05
N HIS A 53 -18.85 -3.99 -0.58
CA HIS A 53 -19.36 -3.81 -1.95
C HIS A 53 -18.26 -3.48 -2.97
N ARG A 54 -17.01 -3.25 -2.53
CA ARG A 54 -15.85 -2.99 -3.40
C ARG A 54 -15.11 -4.30 -3.68
N GLU A 55 -15.77 -5.22 -4.36
CA GLU A 55 -15.14 -6.33 -5.06
C GLU A 55 -14.66 -5.89 -6.45
N GLU A 56 -13.86 -4.82 -6.52
CA GLU A 56 -13.22 -4.41 -7.77
C GLU A 56 -11.73 -4.21 -7.47
N PRO A 57 -10.84 -5.03 -8.04
CA PRO A 57 -9.42 -4.99 -7.74
C PRO A 57 -8.87 -3.60 -8.08
N ALA A 58 -8.24 -2.95 -7.09
CA ALA A 58 -7.47 -1.74 -7.28
C ALA A 58 -6.52 -1.98 -8.45
N GLN A 59 -6.75 -1.22 -9.50
CA GLN A 59 -6.10 -1.38 -10.78
C GLN A 59 -4.59 -1.29 -10.55
N VAL A 60 -3.91 -2.32 -11.02
CA VAL A 60 -2.45 -2.46 -11.07
C VAL A 60 -1.90 -1.17 -11.66
N VAL A 61 -1.39 -0.26 -10.81
CA VAL A 61 -0.62 0.88 -11.28
C VAL A 61 0.75 0.35 -11.64
N GLU A 62 0.83 -0.06 -12.91
CA GLU A 62 2.01 -0.03 -13.77
C GLU A 62 2.84 1.22 -13.45
N SER A 63 3.86 1.05 -12.64
CA SER A 63 4.96 2.00 -12.45
C SER A 63 6.18 1.18 -12.05
N THR A 64 6.58 0.31 -12.98
CA THR A 64 7.91 0.40 -13.60
C THR A 64 8.85 1.40 -12.90
N TRP A 65 9.48 0.96 -11.81
CA TRP A 65 10.75 1.49 -11.35
C TRP A 65 11.74 0.33 -11.28
N GLN A 66 12.53 0.23 -12.35
CA GLN A 66 13.90 -0.28 -12.39
C GLN A 66 14.09 -1.76 -12.06
N ALA A 67 13.79 -2.61 -13.05
CA ALA A 67 14.63 -3.76 -13.36
C ALA A 67 15.81 -3.32 -14.25
N GLU A 68 16.59 -2.31 -13.83
CA GLU A 68 17.93 -2.10 -14.35
C GLU A 68 18.89 -2.85 -13.43
N GLY A 69 19.66 -3.76 -14.02
CA GLY A 69 20.70 -4.50 -13.34
C GLY A 69 20.44 -5.99 -13.23
N ARG A 70 20.35 -6.70 -14.37
CA ARG A 70 20.92 -8.05 -14.48
C ARG A 70 21.20 -8.40 -15.94
N ASN A 71 22.50 -8.39 -16.23
CA ASN A 71 23.19 -9.25 -17.18
C ASN A 71 23.00 -8.97 -18.69
N ARG A 72 23.89 -8.13 -19.22
CA ARG A 72 24.47 -8.30 -20.54
C ARG A 72 25.97 -8.00 -20.48
N ALA A 73 26.79 -9.05 -20.33
CA ALA A 73 28.11 -9.21 -20.94
C ALA A 73 28.56 -10.66 -20.72
#